data_AF-A0AAW9I9E1-F1
#
_entry.id   AF-A0AAW9I9E1-F1
#
_cell.length_a   1.000
_cell.length_b   1.000
_cell.length_c   1.000
_cell.angle_alpha   90.00
_cell.angle_beta   90.00
_cell.angle_gamma   90.00
#
_symmetry.space_group_name_H-M   'P 1'
#
loop_
_entity.id
_entity.type
_entity.pdbx_description
1 polymer ?
#
loop_
_entity_poly.entity_id
_entity_poly.type
_entity_poly.pdbx_seq_one_letter_code
_entity_poly.pdbx_strand_id
1 'polypeptide(L)'
;VEYDYNSGNIKTDFTKVFSGSLQKANGGYLVLYAQQLLSYPLSWELLKRAIQSQKIPMETKVSIEPEEIPLNLKIILIGSNYIYDVLYRYDSEFSKCFKMFVDFDNEMDKSEVTEYGIAKFIAFQCEKNKLNHFTYEAVEDVIKHSTRLV
;
A
#
# COMPACT_ATOMS: atom_id res chain seq x y z
N VAL A 1 -21.79 2.86 -3.62
CA VAL A 1 -23.15 2.38 -3.31
C VAL A 1 -23.99 2.60 -4.56
N GLU A 2 -24.55 1.54 -5.13
CA GLU A 2 -25.38 1.63 -6.33
C GLU A 2 -26.85 1.64 -5.91
N TYR A 3 -27.62 2.58 -6.47
CA TYR A 3 -29.01 2.84 -6.08
C TYR A 3 -29.94 2.24 -7.14
N ASP A 4 -30.72 1.21 -6.79
CA ASP A 4 -31.84 0.80 -7.64
C ASP A 4 -33.07 1.64 -7.28
N TYR A 5 -33.51 2.47 -8.22
CA TYR A 5 -34.78 3.18 -8.14
C TYR A 5 -35.91 2.25 -8.57
N ASN A 6 -36.56 1.61 -7.60
CA ASN A 6 -37.87 0.99 -7.82
C ASN A 6 -38.89 1.57 -6.83
N SER A 7 -39.85 2.33 -7.37
CA SER A 7 -41.13 2.69 -6.75
C SER A 7 -41.09 3.26 -5.32
N GLY A 8 -40.41 4.41 -5.16
CA GLY A 8 -40.69 5.36 -4.06
C GLY A 8 -40.29 4.94 -2.64
N ASN A 9 -39.73 3.74 -2.45
CA ASN A 9 -39.14 3.31 -1.19
C ASN A 9 -37.68 2.89 -1.46
N ILE A 10 -36.72 3.61 -0.87
CA ILE A 10 -35.30 3.25 -0.93
C ILE A 10 -35.11 1.98 -0.10
N LYS A 11 -35.25 0.81 -0.72
CA LYS A 11 -34.83 -0.47 -0.13
C LYS A 11 -33.36 -0.68 -0.43
N THR A 12 -32.51 -0.35 0.53
CA THR A 12 -31.10 -0.75 0.53
C THR A 12 -31.02 -2.19 1.01
N ASP A 13 -30.65 -3.09 0.10
CA ASP A 13 -30.33 -4.48 0.43
C ASP A 13 -28.91 -4.54 1.03
N PHE A 14 -28.76 -5.16 2.20
CA PHE A 14 -27.49 -5.28 2.93
C PHE A 14 -26.42 -6.05 2.13
N THR A 15 -26.82 -6.79 1.10
CA THR A 15 -25.92 -7.44 0.15
C THR A 15 -25.23 -6.46 -0.83
N LYS A 16 -25.63 -5.17 -0.86
CA LYS A 16 -25.06 -4.13 -1.75
C LYS A 16 -23.98 -3.26 -1.10
N VAL A 17 -23.53 -3.60 0.10
CA VAL A 17 -22.33 -3.02 0.71
C VAL A 17 -21.11 -3.64 0.01
N PHE A 18 -20.60 -2.97 -1.02
CA PHE A 18 -19.34 -3.38 -1.63
C PHE A 18 -18.23 -3.37 -0.56
N SER A 19 -17.59 -4.52 -0.38
CA SER A 19 -16.40 -4.61 0.45
C SER A 19 -15.26 -3.81 -0.17
N GLY A 20 -15.07 -2.59 0.34
CA GLY A 20 -13.89 -1.78 0.05
C GLY A 20 -12.60 -2.51 0.43
N SER A 21 -11.46 -2.05 -0.07
CA SER A 21 -10.15 -2.67 0.16
C SER A 21 -9.84 -2.92 1.65
N LEU A 22 -10.38 -2.09 2.54
CA LEU A 22 -10.30 -2.26 4.00
C LEU A 22 -10.98 -3.54 4.51
N GLN A 23 -12.17 -3.88 3.99
CA GLN A 23 -12.89 -5.10 4.37
C GLN A 23 -12.17 -6.35 3.87
N LYS A 24 -11.65 -6.30 2.63
CA LYS A 24 -10.91 -7.42 2.03
C LYS A 24 -9.57 -7.67 2.73
N ALA A 25 -8.95 -6.62 3.26
CA ALA A 25 -7.68 -6.71 3.98
C ALA A 25 -7.83 -7.01 5.49
N ASN A 26 -9.07 -7.11 5.99
CA ASN A 26 -9.32 -7.38 7.40
C ASN A 26 -8.74 -8.75 7.79
N GLY A 27 -7.91 -8.78 8.84
CA GLY A 27 -7.12 -9.94 9.26
C GLY A 27 -5.72 -10.03 8.61
N GLY A 28 -5.32 -9.05 7.79
CA GLY A 28 -4.06 -9.10 7.04
C GLY A 28 -3.39 -7.73 6.86
N TYR A 29 -2.93 -7.48 5.63
CA TYR A 29 -2.17 -6.28 5.27
C TYR A 29 -2.87 -5.51 4.15
N LEU A 30 -2.85 -4.18 4.24
CA LEU A 30 -3.27 -3.27 3.20
C LEU A 30 -2.07 -2.43 2.74
N VAL A 31 -1.60 -2.68 1.51
CA VAL A 31 -0.50 -1.93 0.91
C VAL A 31 -1.07 -0.86 -0.02
N LEU A 32 -0.69 0.41 0.20
CA LEU A 32 -1.19 1.54 -0.57
C LEU A 32 -0.03 2.45 -1.02
N TYR A 33 -0.13 3.00 -2.21
CA TYR A 33 0.74 4.09 -2.65
C TYR A 33 0.22 5.42 -2.11
N ALA A 34 1.05 6.12 -1.33
CA ALA A 34 0.68 7.37 -0.68
C ALA A 34 0.29 8.46 -1.69
N GLN A 35 0.99 8.54 -2.83
CA GLN A 35 0.65 9.50 -3.89
C GLN A 35 -0.77 9.27 -4.44
N GLN A 36 -1.15 8.01 -4.67
CA GLN A 36 -2.50 7.69 -5.14
C GLN A 36 -3.54 8.00 -4.06
N LEU A 37 -3.26 7.60 -2.81
CA LEU A 37 -4.15 7.87 -1.68
C LEU A 37 -4.43 9.36 -1.49
N LEU A 38 -3.41 10.21 -1.62
CA LEU A 38 -3.53 11.67 -1.47
C LEU A 38 -4.16 12.35 -2.69
N SER A 39 -4.16 11.68 -3.85
CA SER A 39 -4.78 12.23 -5.07
C SER A 39 -6.30 12.21 -5.04
N TYR A 40 -6.90 11.34 -4.23
CA TYR A 40 -8.35 11.24 -4.07
C TYR A 40 -8.83 12.08 -2.87
N PRO A 41 -9.79 13.00 -3.08
CA PRO A 41 -10.38 13.77 -2.00
C PRO A 41 -10.93 12.85 -0.90
N LEU A 42 -10.70 13.23 0.37
CA LEU A 42 -11.20 12.55 1.57
C LEU A 42 -10.63 11.16 1.85
N SER A 43 -9.91 10.51 0.92
CA SER A 43 -9.36 9.17 1.14
C SER A 43 -8.37 9.11 2.30
N TRP A 44 -7.55 10.15 2.47
CA TRP A 44 -6.62 10.26 3.59
C TRP A 44 -7.33 10.33 4.95
N GLU A 45 -8.34 11.21 5.05
CA GLU A 45 -9.12 11.41 6.28
C GLU A 45 -9.93 10.16 6.63
N LEU A 46 -10.55 9.51 5.64
CA LEU A 46 -11.27 8.26 5.86
C LEU A 46 -10.34 7.13 6.34
N LEU A 47 -9.12 7.05 5.81
CA LEU A 47 -8.13 6.08 6.26
C LEU A 47 -7.73 6.33 7.71
N LYS A 48 -7.39 7.57 8.07
CA LYS A 48 -7.05 7.94 9.46
C LYS A 48 -8.20 7.61 10.40
N ARG A 49 -9.43 7.97 10.04
CA ARG A 49 -10.63 7.68 10.84
C ARG A 49 -10.80 6.18 11.04
N ALA A 50 -10.64 5.36 10.00
CA ALA A 50 -10.75 3.90 10.09
C ALA A 50 -9.66 3.28 10.98
N ILE A 51 -8.43 3.80 10.94
CA ILE A 51 -7.33 3.37 11.81
C ILE A 51 -7.63 3.70 13.27
N GLN A 52 -8.06 4.93 13.55
CA GLN A 52 -8.30 5.42 14.90
C GLN A 52 -9.52 4.77 15.56
N SER A 53 -10.60 4.59 14.80
CA SER A 53 -11.81 3.93 15.30
C SER A 53 -11.64 2.41 15.42
N GLN A 54 -10.62 1.83 14.78
CA GLN A 54 -10.47 0.38 14.54
C GLN A 54 -11.75 -0.23 13.96
N LYS A 55 -12.47 0.55 13.16
CA LYS A 55 -13.80 0.22 12.66
C LYS A 55 -13.98 0.82 11.28
N ILE A 56 -14.79 0.17 10.47
CA ILE A 56 -15.06 0.65 9.10
C ILE A 56 -16.20 1.66 9.17
N PRO A 57 -15.95 2.96 8.90
CA PRO A 57 -17.02 3.95 8.91
C PRO A 57 -17.99 3.64 7.77
N MET A 58 -19.22 3.29 8.11
CA MET A 58 -20.31 3.12 7.15
C MET A 58 -21.10 4.41 7.08
N GLU A 59 -20.93 5.17 6.00
CA GLU A 59 -21.81 6.30 5.73
C GLU A 59 -23.11 5.78 5.10
N THR A 60 -24.16 5.65 5.91
CA THR A 60 -25.51 5.32 5.43
C THR A 60 -26.36 6.59 5.38
N LYS A 61 -27.01 6.84 4.23
CA LYS A 61 -28.03 7.90 4.07
C LYS A 61 -29.44 7.44 4.50
N VAL A 62 -29.53 6.40 5.34
CA VAL A 62 -30.79 5.76 5.75
C VAL A 62 -30.84 5.63 7.27
N SER A 63 -32.06 5.66 7.83
CA SER A 63 -32.40 5.67 9.27
C SER A 63 -31.91 4.45 10.08
N ILE A 64 -31.11 3.56 9.49
CA ILE A 64 -30.58 2.36 10.14
C ILE A 64 -29.08 2.57 10.28
N GLU A 65 -28.63 2.67 11.53
CA GLU A 65 -27.20 2.66 11.88
C GLU A 65 -26.71 1.21 11.85
N PRO A 66 -25.87 0.81 10.87
CA PRO A 66 -25.31 -0.53 10.86
C PRO A 66 -24.33 -0.71 12.02
N GLU A 67 -24.23 -1.92 12.56
CA GLU A 67 -23.17 -2.25 13.53
C GLU A 67 -21.79 -2.13 12.88
N GLU A 68 -20.88 -1.44 13.57
CA GLU A 68 -19.54 -1.18 13.06
C GLU A 68 -18.70 -2.47 13.02
N ILE A 69 -18.11 -2.77 11.86
CA ILE A 69 -17.27 -3.97 11.68
C ILE A 69 -15.88 -3.71 12.31
N PRO A 70 -15.40 -4.57 13.24
CA PRO A 70 -14.08 -4.42 13.82
C PRO A 70 -12.99 -4.61 12.75
N LEU A 71 -12.00 -3.72 12.77
CA LEU A 71 -10.90 -3.64 11.83
C LEU A 71 -9.61 -4.10 12.50
N ASN A 72 -9.09 -5.24 12.04
CA ASN A 72 -7.80 -5.79 12.45
C ASN A 72 -6.90 -5.92 11.23
N LEU A 73 -6.15 -4.88 10.88
CA LEU A 73 -5.22 -4.92 9.74
C LEU A 73 -3.99 -4.06 9.96
N LYS A 74 -2.92 -4.41 9.25
CA LYS A 74 -1.69 -3.63 9.19
C LYS A 74 -1.64 -2.85 7.88
N ILE A 75 -1.40 -1.55 7.95
CA ILE A 75 -1.32 -0.68 6.77
C ILE A 75 0.14 -0.40 6.45
N ILE A 76 0.50 -0.58 5.19
CA ILE A 76 1.82 -0.26 4.65
C ILE A 76 1.61 0.84 3.60
N LEU A 77 2.19 2.01 3.84
CA LEU A 77 2.21 3.10 2.87
C LEU A 77 3.55 3.10 2.14
N ILE A 78 3.50 3.12 0.82
CA ILE A 78 4.66 3.26 -0.05
C ILE A 78 4.63 4.65 -0.68
N GLY A 79 5.68 5.43 -0.47
CA GLY A 79 5.78 6.80 -0.95
C GLY A 79 7.23 7.29 -0.94
N SER A 80 7.45 8.48 -1.51
CA SER A 80 8.75 9.12 -1.47
C SER A 80 9.02 9.78 -0.12
N ASN A 81 10.30 10.04 0.18
CA ASN A 81 10.71 10.80 1.36
C ASN A 81 10.06 12.18 1.43
N TYR A 82 9.81 12.83 0.29
CA TYR A 82 9.05 14.08 0.22
C TYR A 82 7.62 13.94 0.78
N ILE A 83 6.89 12.89 0.40
CA ILE A 83 5.52 12.68 0.90
C ILE A 83 5.55 12.39 2.40
N TYR A 84 6.52 11.58 2.85
CA TYR A 84 6.72 11.34 4.28
C TYR A 84 6.95 12.63 5.05
N ASP A 85 7.87 13.49 4.59
CA ASP A 85 8.18 14.76 5.24
C ASP A 85 6.96 15.69 5.33
N VAL A 86 6.18 15.78 4.24
CA VAL A 86 4.95 16.58 4.22
C VAL A 86 3.95 16.05 5.24
N LEU A 87 3.67 14.74 5.24
CA LEU A 87 2.71 14.16 6.17
C LEU A 87 3.19 14.27 7.62
N TYR A 88 4.47 14.02 7.88
CA TYR A 88 5.05 14.08 9.22
C TYR A 88 5.02 15.50 9.80
N ARG A 89 5.28 16.53 8.99
CA ARG A 89 5.32 17.93 9.44
C ARG A 89 3.94 18.57 9.53
N TYR A 90 3.04 18.25 8.61
CA TYR A 90 1.76 18.96 8.49
C TYR A 90 0.56 18.16 9.02
N ASP A 91 0.68 16.85 9.24
CA ASP A 91 -0.38 16.04 9.84
C ASP A 91 0.05 15.47 11.21
N SER A 92 -0.44 16.10 12.28
CA SER A 92 -0.15 15.70 13.66
C SER A 92 -0.66 14.30 14.04
N GLU A 93 -1.57 13.73 13.25
CA GLU A 93 -2.11 12.39 13.47
C GLU A 93 -1.32 11.32 12.72
N PHE A 94 -0.53 11.70 11.71
CA PHE A 94 0.26 10.78 10.90
C PHE A 94 1.17 9.90 11.76
N SER A 95 1.94 10.51 12.67
CA SER A 95 2.84 9.78 13.59
C SER A 95 2.10 8.90 14.61
N LYS A 96 0.82 9.18 14.89
CA LYS A 96 -0.03 8.35 15.76
C LYS A 96 -0.51 7.10 15.03
N CYS A 97 -0.86 7.25 13.75
CA CYS A 97 -1.33 6.16 12.89
C CYS A 97 -0.19 5.29 12.35
N PHE A 98 0.94 5.91 11.96
CA PHE A 98 2.08 5.26 11.31
C PHE A 98 3.33 5.39 12.18
N LYS A 99 3.49 4.43 13.09
CA LYS A 99 4.57 4.45 14.10
C LYS A 99 5.91 3.93 13.59
N MET A 100 5.89 3.13 12.52
CA MET A 100 7.08 2.50 11.94
C MET A 100 7.41 3.20 10.63
N PHE A 101 8.62 3.73 10.55
CA PHE A 101 9.21 4.24 9.32
C PHE A 101 10.27 3.24 8.86
N VAL A 102 10.26 2.90 7.58
CA VAL A 102 11.26 2.06 6.93
C VAL A 102 11.76 2.85 5.74
N ASP A 103 13.03 3.25 5.81
CA ASP A 103 13.73 3.87 4.69
C ASP A 103 14.35 2.79 3.81
N PHE A 104 14.31 2.99 2.51
CA PHE A 104 15.02 2.17 1.54
C PHE A 104 16.11 3.03 0.94
N ASP A 105 17.36 2.73 1.28
CA ASP A 105 18.50 3.39 0.66
C ASP A 105 18.57 3.06 -0.83
N ASN A 106 18.95 4.06 -1.63
CA ASN A 106 19.18 3.91 -3.07
C ASN A 106 20.53 3.24 -3.37
N GLU A 107 21.35 3.01 -2.34
CA GLU A 107 22.70 2.51 -2.42
C GLU A 107 22.86 1.33 -1.45
N MET A 108 23.77 0.41 -1.79
CA MET A 108 24.12 -0.71 -0.93
C MET A 108 25.62 -0.90 -0.97
N ASP A 109 26.21 -1.26 0.17
CA ASP A 109 27.63 -1.58 0.23
C ASP A 109 27.98 -2.72 -0.72
N LYS A 110 29.07 -2.53 -1.47
CA LYS A 110 29.62 -3.58 -2.33
C LYS A 110 30.24 -4.66 -1.46
N SER A 111 29.60 -5.82 -1.42
CA SER A 111 30.08 -7.02 -0.72
C SER A 111 29.78 -8.27 -1.55
N GLU A 112 30.47 -9.38 -1.27
CA GLU A 112 30.19 -10.66 -1.92
C GLU A 112 28.71 -11.09 -1.75
N VAL A 113 28.11 -10.76 -0.59
CA VAL A 113 26.69 -11.03 -0.31
C VAL A 113 25.79 -10.22 -1.23
N THR A 114 26.08 -8.92 -1.40
CA THR A 114 25.30 -8.03 -2.27
C THR A 114 25.44 -8.43 -3.74
N GLU A 115 26.66 -8.73 -4.19
CA GLU A 115 26.95 -9.18 -5.55
C GLU A 115 26.23 -10.49 -5.87
N TYR A 116 26.29 -11.45 -4.94
CA TYR A 116 25.57 -12.71 -5.09
C TYR A 116 24.05 -12.54 -5.04
N GLY A 117 23.56 -11.57 -4.25
CA GLY A 117 22.16 -11.16 -4.22
C GLY A 117 21.68 -10.63 -5.58
N ILE A 118 22.49 -9.79 -6.23
CA ILE A 118 22.22 -9.27 -7.59
C ILE A 118 22.19 -10.43 -8.59
N ALA A 119 23.17 -11.34 -8.55
CA ALA A 119 23.20 -12.50 -9.43
C ALA A 119 21.95 -13.39 -9.28
N LYS A 120 21.51 -13.63 -8.04
CA LYS A 120 20.26 -14.35 -7.74
C LYS A 120 19.02 -13.62 -8.27
N PHE A 121 18.97 -12.30 -8.13
CA PHE A 121 17.86 -11.49 -8.63
C PHE A 121 17.76 -11.54 -10.16
N ILE A 122 18.91 -11.46 -10.85
CA ILE A 122 18.98 -11.63 -12.30
C ILE A 122 18.46 -13.02 -12.70
N ALA A 123 18.95 -14.08 -12.06
CA ALA A 123 18.52 -15.45 -12.34
C ALA A 123 17.01 -15.64 -12.11
N PHE A 124 16.49 -15.12 -11.00
CA PHE A 124 15.05 -15.13 -10.70
C PHE A 124 14.23 -14.42 -11.78
N GLN A 125 14.69 -13.27 -12.28
CA GLN A 125 14.00 -12.55 -13.34
C GLN A 125 14.07 -13.30 -14.68
N CYS A 126 15.19 -13.95 -15.02
CA CYS A 126 15.30 -14.81 -16.19
C CYS A 126 14.28 -15.96 -16.12
N GLU A 127 14.20 -16.67 -14.99
CA GLU A 127 13.26 -17.78 -14.80
C GLU A 127 11.80 -17.30 -14.89
N LYS A 128 11.46 -16.25 -14.14
CA LYS A 128 10.11 -15.69 -14.09
C LYS A 128 9.59 -15.27 -15.47
N ASN A 129 10.47 -14.75 -16.33
CA ASN A 129 10.09 -14.27 -17.66
C ASN A 129 10.46 -15.24 -18.79
N LYS A 130 10.97 -16.44 -18.47
CA LYS A 130 11.41 -17.47 -19.44
C LYS A 130 12.46 -16.95 -20.43
N LEU A 131 13.44 -16.20 -19.92
CA LEU A 131 14.56 -15.68 -20.68
C LEU A 131 15.80 -16.57 -20.50
N ASN A 132 16.74 -16.51 -21.43
CA ASN A 132 18.04 -17.15 -21.27
C ASN A 132 18.79 -16.54 -20.07
N HIS A 133 19.49 -17.39 -19.32
CA HIS A 133 20.33 -16.93 -18.23
C HIS A 133 21.55 -16.17 -18.75
N PHE A 134 22.00 -15.21 -17.93
CA PHE A 134 23.20 -14.43 -18.21
C PHE A 134 24.44 -15.31 -18.03
N THR A 135 25.49 -15.04 -18.81
CA THR A 135 26.82 -15.59 -18.53
C THR A 135 27.44 -14.90 -17.32
N TYR A 136 28.53 -15.46 -16.79
CA TYR A 136 29.28 -14.86 -15.69
C TYR A 136 29.72 -13.43 -16.01
N GLU A 137 30.26 -13.21 -17.21
CA GLU A 137 30.74 -11.91 -17.68
C GLU A 137 29.61 -10.89 -17.77
N ALA A 138 28.42 -11.31 -18.24
CA ALA A 138 27.26 -10.43 -18.32
C ALA A 138 26.76 -9.99 -16.92
N VAL A 139 26.80 -10.88 -15.92
CA VAL A 139 26.48 -10.51 -14.53
C VAL A 139 27.53 -9.56 -13.96
N GLU A 140 28.81 -9.82 -14.23
CA GLU A 140 29.91 -8.96 -13.80
C GLU A 140 29.78 -7.54 -14.37
N ASP A 141 29.45 -7.41 -15.66
CA ASP A 141 29.24 -6.12 -16.31
C ASP A 141 28.04 -5.35 -15.73
N VAL A 142 26.96 -6.04 -15.36
CA VAL A 142 25.83 -5.41 -14.65
C VAL A 142 26.28 -4.86 -13.29
N ILE A 143 27.02 -5.65 -12.50
CA ILE A 143 27.53 -5.21 -11.18
C ILE A 143 28.48 -4.00 -11.34
N LYS A 144 29.39 -4.05 -12.32
CA LYS A 144 30.29 -2.95 -12.65
C LYS A 144 29.52 -1.69 -13.06
N HIS A 145 28.48 -1.83 -13.86
CA HIS A 145 27.65 -0.72 -14.29
C HIS A 145 26.90 -0.09 -13.10
N SER A 146 26.27 -0.90 -12.26
CA SER A 146 25.58 -0.42 -11.05
C SER A 146 26.50 0.34 -10.10
N THR A 147 27.76 -0.10 -9.97
CA THR A 147 28.78 0.59 -9.15
C THR A 147 29.15 1.97 -9.69
N ARG A 148 28.91 2.26 -10.98
CA ARG A 148 29.23 3.56 -11.62
C ARG A 148 28.08 4.56 -11.62
N LEU A 149 26.86 4.11 -11.34
CA LEU A 149 25.65 4.96 -11.34
C LEU A 149 25.50 5.77 -10.04
N VAL A 150 26.23 5.36 -9.01
CA VAL A 150 26.40 6.01 -7.71
C VAL A 150 27.67 6.83 -7.75
#